data_AF-A0A6G0TCL1-F1
#
_entry.id   AF-A0A6G0TCL1-F1
#
_cell.length_a   1.000
_cell.length_b   1.000
_cell.length_c   1.000
_cell.angle_alpha   90.00
_cell.angle_beta   90.00
_cell.angle_gamma   90.00
#
_symmetry.space_group_name_H-M   'P 1'
#
loop_
_entity.id
_entity.type
_entity.pdbx_description
1 polymer ?
#
loop_
_entity_poly.entity_id
_entity_poly.type
_entity_poly.pdbx_seq_one_letter_code
_entity_poly.pdbx_strand_id
1 'polypeptide(L)'
;MFGLPGIMSKGVSGVDRKNRSHGTSKTNNSNKSKTLTYLLWLIGGVCGLHHFYLGRDLQGVLWWCTFGGYFGFGWLRDLFYIGEYVADANKDEKYMKKVDYMVRVHEKPPFSTVRFTGMVVVAYLFSTVVSLAIPEDNVGGLSWQWLHIFTPLAAALGVWAVGNIGHETGSLKWPLICAYLVPMVGNPLKSFIFDKWGYDIDESTSFAIMILSAAWSFDHLEKRWRPKNQKTPGTLKRIIVISMCCLLYMALWSSYLYFNAK
;
A
#
# COMPACT_ATOMS: atom_id res chain seq x y z
N MET A 1 -15.78 -63.25 -19.65
CA MET A 1 -15.08 -62.13 -18.98
C MET A 1 -14.48 -61.30 -20.11
N PHE A 2 -15.23 -60.30 -20.57
CA PHE A 2 -15.02 -59.60 -21.84
C PHE A 2 -13.98 -58.49 -21.69
N GLY A 3 -12.94 -58.52 -22.51
CA GLY A 3 -11.97 -57.43 -22.67
C GLY A 3 -12.37 -56.48 -23.79
N LEU A 4 -11.93 -55.22 -23.66
CA LEU A 4 -11.68 -54.13 -24.63
C LEU A 4 -11.63 -52.80 -23.85
N PRO A 5 -11.07 -51.68 -24.38
CA PRO A 5 -10.00 -51.51 -25.36
C PRO A 5 -8.92 -50.50 -24.93
N GLY A 6 -7.78 -50.53 -25.61
CA GLY A 6 -6.70 -49.55 -25.48
C GLY A 6 -7.09 -48.15 -25.95
N ILE A 7 -6.57 -47.13 -25.27
CA ILE A 7 -6.72 -45.73 -25.65
C ILE A 7 -5.40 -45.22 -26.25
N MET A 8 -5.58 -44.75 -27.47
CA MET A 8 -4.66 -44.21 -28.46
C MET A 8 -3.77 -43.06 -27.93
N SER A 9 -2.47 -43.17 -28.24
CA SER A 9 -1.50 -42.08 -28.26
C SER A 9 -1.96 -40.98 -29.23
N LYS A 10 -2.15 -39.75 -28.72
CA LYS A 10 -2.36 -38.57 -29.57
C LYS A 10 -1.00 -37.93 -29.85
N GLY A 11 -0.64 -37.95 -31.13
CA GLY A 11 0.60 -37.42 -31.67
C GLY A 11 0.81 -35.93 -31.40
N VAL A 12 2.07 -35.60 -31.15
CA VAL A 12 2.61 -34.25 -31.14
C VAL A 12 2.66 -33.76 -32.58
N SER A 13 1.70 -32.93 -32.99
CA SER A 13 1.77 -32.19 -34.24
C SER A 13 2.65 -30.95 -34.07
N GLY A 14 3.69 -30.86 -34.88
CA GLY A 14 4.62 -29.74 -34.93
C GLY A 14 3.89 -28.44 -35.24
N VAL A 15 4.07 -27.45 -34.37
CA VAL A 15 3.66 -26.06 -34.61
C VAL A 15 4.83 -25.32 -35.25
N ASP A 16 4.60 -24.87 -36.47
CA ASP A 16 5.47 -24.05 -37.29
C ASP A 16 6.07 -22.86 -36.52
N ARG A 17 7.40 -22.83 -36.42
CA ARG A 17 8.17 -21.65 -36.00
C ARG A 17 8.18 -20.62 -37.12
N LYS A 18 7.12 -19.82 -37.21
CA LYS A 18 7.13 -18.61 -38.03
C LYS A 18 7.89 -17.50 -37.28
N ASN A 19 9.07 -17.19 -37.80
CA ASN A 19 9.93 -16.05 -37.47
C ASN A 19 9.10 -14.78 -37.19
N ARG A 20 9.02 -14.36 -35.93
CA ARG A 20 8.69 -12.98 -35.56
C ARG A 20 9.98 -12.28 -35.19
N SER A 21 10.54 -11.59 -36.18
CA SER A 21 11.52 -10.53 -35.96
C SER A 21 10.94 -9.52 -34.97
N HIS A 22 11.36 -9.63 -33.70
CA HIS A 22 11.09 -8.62 -32.70
C HIS A 22 11.88 -7.37 -33.07
N GLY A 23 11.20 -6.43 -33.73
CA GLY A 23 11.61 -5.03 -33.74
C GLY A 23 11.63 -4.53 -32.29
N THR A 24 12.78 -4.69 -31.64
CA THR A 24 13.02 -4.09 -30.33
C THR A 24 13.23 -2.59 -30.56
N SER A 25 12.18 -1.80 -30.35
CA SER A 25 12.37 -0.38 -30.07
C SER A 25 13.21 -0.32 -28.78
N LYS A 26 14.53 -0.15 -28.92
CA LYS A 26 15.39 0.22 -27.81
C LYS A 26 14.93 1.59 -27.32
N THR A 27 14.00 1.62 -26.38
CA THR A 27 13.79 2.82 -25.57
C THR A 27 15.09 2.99 -24.79
N ASN A 28 15.80 4.09 -25.03
CA ASN A 28 16.96 4.53 -24.27
C ASN A 28 16.54 4.73 -22.80
N ASN A 29 16.42 3.66 -22.03
CA ASN A 29 16.32 3.76 -20.58
C ASN A 29 17.73 4.05 -20.09
N SER A 30 18.02 5.33 -19.84
CA SER A 30 19.20 5.68 -19.05
C SER A 30 19.08 4.94 -17.71
N ASN A 31 20.06 4.09 -17.40
CA ASN A 31 20.12 3.43 -16.10
C ASN A 31 20.07 4.49 -14.99
N LYS A 32 19.23 4.25 -13.97
CA LYS A 32 19.15 5.06 -12.76
C LYS A 32 20.46 4.94 -12.00
N SER A 33 21.00 6.08 -11.59
CA SER A 33 22.29 6.15 -10.89
C SER A 33 22.11 6.04 -9.38
N LYS A 34 22.89 5.15 -8.74
CA LYS A 34 22.92 4.99 -7.29
C LYS A 34 23.36 6.28 -6.58
N THR A 35 24.39 6.93 -7.10
CA THR A 35 24.93 8.17 -6.52
C THR A 35 23.88 9.28 -6.52
N LEU A 36 23.15 9.44 -7.63
CA LEU A 36 22.05 10.40 -7.70
C LEU A 36 20.92 10.04 -6.74
N THR A 37 20.59 8.75 -6.60
CA THR A 37 19.58 8.31 -5.62
C THR A 37 19.98 8.64 -4.18
N TYR A 38 21.24 8.43 -3.78
CA TYR A 38 21.72 8.83 -2.45
C TYR A 38 21.72 10.35 -2.25
N LEU A 39 22.05 11.12 -3.29
CA LEU A 39 21.99 12.60 -3.22
C LEU A 39 20.54 13.08 -3.00
N LEU A 40 19.60 12.52 -3.76
CA LEU A 40 18.16 12.82 -3.62
C LEU A 40 17.62 12.38 -2.26
N TRP A 41 18.13 11.29 -1.69
CA TRP A 41 17.78 10.82 -0.35
C TRP A 41 18.31 11.75 0.75
N LEU A 42 19.50 12.33 0.59
CA LEU A 42 20.05 13.26 1.58
C LEU A 42 19.32 14.60 1.58
N ILE A 43 19.07 15.18 0.39
CA ILE A 43 18.50 16.54 0.26
C ILE A 43 16.98 16.52 0.37
N GLY A 44 16.32 15.51 -0.18
CA GLY A 44 14.86 15.43 -0.31
C GLY A 44 14.28 14.10 0.15
N GLY A 45 15.02 13.29 0.91
CA GLY A 45 14.57 11.97 1.33
C GLY A 45 13.37 12.01 2.27
N VAL A 46 13.27 13.05 3.12
CA VAL A 46 12.11 13.29 3.98
C VAL A 46 10.84 13.49 3.14
N CYS A 47 10.94 14.14 1.99
CA CYS A 47 9.84 14.32 1.05
C CYS A 47 9.64 13.13 0.09
N GLY A 48 10.50 12.09 0.15
CA GLY A 48 10.41 10.92 -0.72
C GLY A 48 10.94 11.11 -2.14
N LEU A 49 11.80 12.10 -2.40
CA LEU A 49 12.25 12.46 -3.76
C LEU A 49 12.97 11.32 -4.49
N HIS A 50 13.75 10.53 -3.76
CA HIS A 50 14.44 9.35 -4.30
C HIS A 50 13.47 8.26 -4.78
N HIS A 51 12.32 8.08 -4.11
CA HIS A 51 11.28 7.12 -4.54
C HIS A 51 10.62 7.55 -5.85
N PHE A 52 10.32 8.83 -6.01
CA PHE A 52 9.77 9.36 -7.26
C PHE A 52 10.74 9.18 -8.44
N TYR A 53 12.04 9.41 -8.22
CA TYR A 53 13.09 9.20 -9.24
C TYR A 53 13.17 7.74 -9.71
N LEU A 54 12.97 6.79 -8.78
CA LEU A 54 12.99 5.36 -9.03
C LEU A 54 11.66 4.80 -9.57
N GLY A 55 10.62 5.64 -9.69
CA GLY A 55 9.31 5.21 -10.19
C GLY A 55 8.42 4.54 -9.15
N ARG A 56 8.75 4.68 -7.86
CA ARG A 56 8.02 4.10 -6.73
C ARG A 56 7.06 5.13 -6.12
N ASP A 57 6.13 5.64 -6.93
CA ASP A 57 5.28 6.80 -6.57
C ASP A 57 4.50 6.62 -5.28
N LEU A 58 3.91 5.45 -5.06
CA LEU A 58 3.13 5.16 -3.86
C LEU A 58 4.00 5.27 -2.59
N GLN A 59 5.24 4.78 -2.67
CA GLN A 59 6.21 4.92 -1.58
C GLN A 59 6.65 6.37 -1.41
N GLY A 60 6.83 7.12 -2.49
CA GLY A 60 7.13 8.56 -2.43
C GLY A 60 6.03 9.38 -1.76
N VAL A 61 4.76 9.17 -2.15
CA VAL A 61 3.60 9.85 -1.53
C VAL A 61 3.50 9.52 -0.05
N LEU A 62 3.70 8.26 0.33
CA LEU A 62 3.68 7.88 1.74
C LEU A 62 4.82 8.51 2.54
N TRP A 63 6.01 8.64 1.97
CA TRP A 63 7.13 9.34 2.61
C TRP A 63 6.81 10.82 2.81
N TRP A 64 6.19 11.45 1.81
CA TRP A 64 5.75 12.83 1.92
C TRP A 64 4.67 13.01 3.00
N CYS A 65 3.67 12.12 3.07
CA CYS A 65 2.64 12.15 4.13
C CYS A 65 3.20 11.87 5.53
N THR A 66 4.28 11.10 5.64
CA THR A 66 4.85 10.67 6.94
C THR A 66 6.11 11.45 7.32
N PHE A 67 6.49 12.48 6.55
CA PHE A 67 7.75 13.23 6.71
C PHE A 67 8.98 12.31 6.84
N GLY A 68 9.20 11.43 5.86
CA GLY A 68 10.35 10.53 5.82
C GLY A 68 10.15 9.23 6.60
N GLY A 69 8.91 8.89 6.92
CA GLY A 69 8.54 7.78 7.80
C GLY A 69 8.45 8.23 9.25
N TYR A 70 7.64 7.51 10.04
CA TYR A 70 7.40 7.77 11.45
C TYR A 70 8.73 7.95 12.21
N PHE A 71 8.98 9.15 12.75
CA PHE A 71 10.23 9.55 13.43
C PHE A 71 11.53 9.29 12.64
N GLY A 72 11.52 9.33 11.30
CA GLY A 72 12.72 9.17 10.47
C GLY A 72 13.27 7.74 10.38
N PHE A 73 12.60 6.74 10.99
CA PHE A 73 12.97 5.33 10.84
C PHE A 73 12.86 4.85 9.39
N GLY A 74 11.88 5.36 8.64
CA GLY A 74 11.74 5.08 7.20
C GLY A 74 12.92 5.61 6.39
N TRP A 75 13.36 6.83 6.70
CA TRP A 75 14.50 7.48 6.08
C TRP A 75 15.82 6.73 6.36
N LEU A 76 16.05 6.28 7.60
CA LEU A 76 17.22 5.47 7.96
C LEU A 76 17.19 4.10 7.28
N ARG A 77 16.04 3.44 7.24
CA ARG A 77 15.89 2.14 6.59
C ARG A 77 16.25 2.22 5.11
N ASP A 78 15.82 3.29 4.43
CA ASP A 78 16.05 3.44 2.99
C ASP A 78 17.56 3.47 2.63
N LEU A 79 18.44 3.92 3.54
CA LEU A 79 19.90 3.86 3.34
C LEU A 79 20.38 2.46 2.94
N PHE A 80 19.83 1.41 3.57
CA PHE A 80 20.21 0.02 3.31
C PHE A 80 19.56 -0.56 2.04
N TYR A 81 18.38 -0.04 1.67
CA TYR A 81 17.58 -0.60 0.56
C TYR A 81 17.74 0.14 -0.77
N ILE A 82 18.36 1.33 -0.80
CA ILE A 82 18.61 2.08 -2.05
C ILE A 82 19.30 1.22 -3.12
N GLY A 83 20.24 0.36 -2.71
CA GLY A 83 20.91 -0.57 -3.62
C GLY A 83 19.94 -1.52 -4.34
N GLU A 84 19.00 -2.10 -3.60
CA GLU A 84 17.96 -2.97 -4.16
C GLU A 84 16.94 -2.18 -4.99
N TYR A 85 16.56 -0.97 -4.55
CA TYR A 85 15.59 -0.15 -5.29
C TYR A 85 16.13 0.32 -6.65
N VAL A 86 17.42 0.65 -6.72
CA VAL A 86 18.07 0.99 -7.99
C VAL A 86 18.20 -0.24 -8.89
N ALA A 87 18.51 -1.42 -8.32
CA ALA A 87 18.55 -2.66 -9.08
C ALA A 87 17.18 -3.03 -9.65
N ASP A 88 16.10 -2.85 -8.87
CA ASP A 88 14.71 -3.02 -9.30
C ASP A 88 14.35 -2.05 -10.44
N ALA A 89 14.63 -0.74 -10.25
CA ALA A 89 14.34 0.29 -11.25
C ALA A 89 15.10 0.07 -12.58
N ASN A 90 16.32 -0.46 -12.51
CA ASN A 90 17.14 -0.78 -13.68
C ASN A 90 16.87 -2.17 -14.27
N LYS A 91 16.00 -2.98 -13.64
CA LYS A 91 15.72 -4.37 -14.01
C LYS A 91 17.00 -5.22 -14.10
N ASP A 92 17.88 -5.05 -13.10
CA ASP A 92 19.13 -5.80 -13.01
C ASP A 92 18.89 -7.32 -13.05
N GLU A 93 19.70 -8.04 -13.84
CA GLU A 93 19.48 -9.46 -14.09
C GLU A 93 19.55 -10.30 -12.80
N LYS A 94 20.48 -9.98 -11.88
CA LYS A 94 20.63 -10.73 -10.63
C LYS A 94 19.43 -10.49 -9.71
N TYR A 95 18.98 -9.23 -9.62
CA TYR A 95 17.81 -8.87 -8.82
C TYR A 95 16.54 -9.53 -9.37
N MET A 96 16.31 -9.43 -10.68
CA MET A 96 15.13 -10.03 -11.32
C MET A 96 15.11 -11.56 -11.21
N LYS A 97 16.28 -12.23 -11.28
CA LYS A 97 16.37 -13.68 -11.01
C LYS A 97 15.97 -14.04 -9.58
N LYS A 98 16.34 -13.22 -8.59
CA LYS A 98 15.93 -13.40 -7.18
C LYS A 98 14.42 -13.25 -7.02
N VAL A 99 13.83 -12.20 -7.59
CA VAL A 99 12.36 -11.99 -7.56
C VAL A 99 11.64 -13.16 -8.24
N ASP A 100 12.11 -13.58 -9.41
CA ASP A 100 11.54 -14.70 -10.15
C ASP A 100 11.63 -16.03 -9.40
N TYR A 101 12.73 -16.26 -8.70
CA TYR A 101 12.87 -17.40 -7.81
C TYR A 101 11.83 -17.35 -6.68
N MET A 102 11.68 -16.21 -6.00
CA MET A 102 10.70 -16.07 -4.91
C MET A 102 9.26 -16.31 -5.36
N VAL A 103 8.89 -15.79 -6.54
CA VAL A 103 7.57 -15.99 -7.15
C VAL A 103 7.33 -17.45 -7.53
N ARG A 104 8.37 -18.20 -7.93
CA ARG A 104 8.24 -19.63 -8.25
C ARG A 104 8.12 -20.51 -7.00
N VAL A 105 8.81 -20.16 -5.93
CA VAL A 105 8.84 -20.95 -4.69
C VAL A 105 7.60 -20.70 -3.83
N HIS A 106 7.13 -19.46 -3.77
CA HIS A 106 6.01 -19.09 -2.91
C HIS A 106 4.80 -18.69 -3.76
N GLU A 107 3.69 -19.42 -3.61
CA GLU A 107 2.42 -19.08 -4.29
C GLU A 107 1.93 -17.67 -3.90
N LYS A 108 2.10 -17.30 -2.63
CA LYS A 108 1.81 -15.97 -2.09
C LYS A 108 3.06 -15.34 -1.48
N PRO A 109 3.21 -14.00 -1.51
CA PRO A 109 4.31 -13.33 -0.83
C PRO A 109 4.35 -13.70 0.66
N PRO A 110 5.53 -14.01 1.23
CA PRO A 110 5.63 -14.36 2.65
C PRO A 110 5.22 -13.19 3.55
N PHE A 111 4.92 -13.47 4.82
CA PHE A 111 4.64 -12.43 5.81
C PHE A 111 5.90 -11.58 6.06
N SER A 112 5.74 -10.25 6.10
CA SER A 112 6.82 -9.32 6.42
C SER A 112 6.40 -8.39 7.55
N THR A 113 7.07 -8.51 8.69
CA THR A 113 6.80 -7.69 9.87
C THR A 113 6.96 -6.20 9.57
N VAL A 114 8.02 -5.80 8.86
CA VAL A 114 8.26 -4.38 8.50
C VAL A 114 7.10 -3.80 7.71
N ARG A 115 6.52 -4.60 6.82
CA ARG A 115 5.43 -4.18 5.96
C ARG A 115 4.10 -4.16 6.71
N PHE A 116 3.84 -5.17 7.54
CA PHE A 116 2.67 -5.20 8.41
C PHE A 116 2.68 -4.03 9.40
N THR A 117 3.80 -3.77 10.08
CA THR A 117 3.98 -2.59 10.92
C THR A 117 3.79 -1.30 10.13
N GLY A 118 4.33 -1.21 8.91
CA GLY A 118 4.08 -0.08 8.02
C GLY A 118 2.60 0.14 7.73
N MET A 119 1.83 -0.92 7.46
CA MET A 119 0.37 -0.85 7.24
C MET A 119 -0.32 -0.27 8.47
N VAL A 120 -0.01 -0.78 9.66
CA VAL A 120 -0.60 -0.31 10.93
C VAL A 120 -0.29 1.17 11.17
N VAL A 121 0.97 1.57 11.02
CA VAL A 121 1.41 2.95 11.25
C VAL A 121 0.75 3.93 10.27
N VAL A 122 0.72 3.60 8.98
CA VAL A 122 0.12 4.49 7.97
C VAL A 122 -1.41 4.52 8.10
N ALA A 123 -2.04 3.39 8.39
CA ALA A 123 -3.48 3.34 8.66
C ALA A 123 -3.85 4.19 9.88
N TYR A 124 -3.08 4.09 10.96
CA TYR A 124 -3.23 4.94 12.14
C TYR A 124 -3.10 6.42 11.78
N LEU A 125 -2.05 6.79 11.06
CA LEU A 125 -1.82 8.18 10.63
C LEU A 125 -3.00 8.72 9.80
N PHE A 126 -3.44 7.98 8.77
CA PHE A 126 -4.48 8.45 7.87
C PHE A 126 -5.83 8.59 8.58
N SER A 127 -6.19 7.61 9.40
CA SER A 127 -7.39 7.68 10.23
C SER A 127 -7.34 8.85 11.22
N THR A 128 -6.19 9.06 11.87
CA THR A 128 -6.01 10.15 12.83
C THR A 128 -6.12 11.51 12.15
N VAL A 129 -5.48 11.70 10.99
CA VAL A 129 -5.56 12.96 10.23
C VAL A 129 -6.99 13.25 9.79
N VAL A 130 -7.76 12.24 9.36
CA VAL A 130 -9.17 12.43 9.02
C VAL A 130 -9.99 12.79 10.27
N SER A 131 -9.77 12.10 11.39
CA SER A 131 -10.47 12.39 12.64
C SER A 131 -10.17 13.80 13.16
N LEU A 132 -8.91 14.23 13.10
CA LEU A 132 -8.48 15.57 13.52
C LEU A 132 -8.97 16.67 12.57
N ALA A 133 -9.20 16.37 11.30
CA ALA A 133 -9.69 17.35 10.34
C ALA A 133 -11.17 17.72 10.56
N ILE A 134 -11.92 16.92 11.31
CA ILE A 134 -13.36 17.10 11.55
C ILE A 134 -13.56 18.08 12.73
N PRO A 135 -14.34 19.17 12.57
CA PRO A 135 -14.59 20.13 13.63
C PRO A 135 -15.28 19.53 14.86
N GLU A 136 -14.78 19.83 16.05
CA GLU A 136 -15.42 19.43 17.32
C GLU A 136 -16.69 20.26 17.60
N ASP A 137 -16.63 21.55 17.30
CA ASP A 137 -17.74 22.48 17.49
C ASP A 137 -18.73 22.51 16.31
N ASN A 138 -19.96 22.93 16.58
CA ASN A 138 -20.96 23.17 15.54
C ASN A 138 -20.55 24.37 14.68
N VAL A 139 -20.16 24.12 13.44
CA VAL A 139 -19.83 25.15 12.46
C VAL A 139 -21.05 25.43 11.60
N GLY A 140 -21.55 26.67 11.65
CA GLY A 140 -22.73 27.08 10.87
C GLY A 140 -24.05 26.49 11.38
N GLY A 141 -24.11 26.11 12.66
CA GLY A 141 -25.31 25.51 13.29
C GLY A 141 -25.51 24.03 12.98
N LEU A 142 -24.57 23.38 12.29
CA LEU A 142 -24.58 21.96 11.97
C LEU A 142 -23.41 21.24 12.65
N SER A 143 -23.66 20.02 13.16
CA SER A 143 -22.60 19.14 13.65
C SER A 143 -21.97 18.38 12.49
N TRP A 144 -20.64 18.47 12.37
CA TRP A 144 -19.87 17.78 11.33
C TRP A 144 -19.36 16.41 11.76
N GLN A 145 -19.73 15.96 12.96
CA GLN A 145 -19.27 14.71 13.58
C GLN A 145 -19.66 13.45 12.79
N TRP A 146 -20.71 13.49 11.98
CA TRP A 146 -21.08 12.37 11.10
C TRP A 146 -19.98 12.02 10.08
N LEU A 147 -19.06 12.94 9.79
CA LEU A 147 -17.91 12.70 8.91
C LEU A 147 -16.93 11.66 9.47
N HIS A 148 -17.01 11.29 10.76
CA HIS A 148 -16.20 10.21 11.31
C HIS A 148 -16.45 8.86 10.63
N ILE A 149 -17.53 8.73 9.85
CA ILE A 149 -17.75 7.61 8.92
C ILE A 149 -16.62 7.41 7.91
N PHE A 150 -15.80 8.42 7.63
CA PHE A 150 -14.64 8.31 6.73
C PHE A 150 -13.37 7.80 7.42
N THR A 151 -13.36 7.71 8.76
CA THR A 151 -12.20 7.24 9.52
C THR A 151 -11.83 5.79 9.17
N PRO A 152 -12.77 4.83 9.10
CA PRO A 152 -12.45 3.46 8.68
C PRO A 152 -11.97 3.35 7.22
N LEU A 153 -12.50 4.20 6.32
CA LEU A 153 -12.03 4.29 4.94
C LEU A 153 -10.57 4.74 4.88
N ALA A 154 -10.20 5.75 5.67
CA ALA A 154 -8.83 6.25 5.75
C ALA A 154 -7.86 5.16 6.26
N ALA A 155 -8.28 4.38 7.26
CA ALA A 155 -7.52 3.24 7.76
C ALA A 155 -7.27 2.20 6.65
N ALA A 156 -8.34 1.80 5.95
CA ALA A 156 -8.28 0.83 4.87
C ALA A 156 -7.40 1.31 3.71
N LEU A 157 -7.47 2.61 3.37
CA LEU A 157 -6.60 3.23 2.36
C LEU A 157 -5.13 3.22 2.79
N GLY A 158 -4.83 3.49 4.06
CA GLY A 158 -3.48 3.41 4.60
C GLY A 158 -2.90 1.99 4.52
N VAL A 159 -3.67 0.99 4.93
CA VAL A 159 -3.31 -0.43 4.78
C VAL A 159 -3.08 -0.78 3.32
N TRP A 160 -4.02 -0.43 2.44
CA TRP A 160 -3.95 -0.73 1.01
C TRP A 160 -2.76 -0.04 0.33
N ALA A 161 -2.46 1.21 0.70
CA ALA A 161 -1.33 1.95 0.14
C ALA A 161 -0.01 1.25 0.48
N VAL A 162 0.23 0.93 1.76
CA VAL A 162 1.45 0.20 2.14
C VAL A 162 1.48 -1.20 1.53
N GLY A 163 0.33 -1.88 1.52
CA GLY A 163 0.11 -3.18 0.91
C GLY A 163 0.28 -3.23 -0.60
N ASN A 164 0.34 -2.11 -1.30
CA ASN A 164 0.63 -2.08 -2.73
C ASN A 164 2.02 -1.49 -3.04
N ILE A 165 2.93 -1.44 -2.08
CA ILE A 165 4.33 -1.09 -2.34
C ILE A 165 5.09 -2.29 -2.91
N GLY A 166 5.95 -2.06 -3.91
CA GLY A 166 6.90 -3.03 -4.44
C GLY A 166 6.28 -4.10 -5.36
N HIS A 167 6.77 -5.33 -5.26
CA HIS A 167 6.33 -6.47 -6.08
C HIS A 167 5.07 -7.17 -5.56
N GLU A 168 4.42 -6.59 -4.57
CA GLU A 168 3.17 -7.10 -4.03
C GLU A 168 2.00 -6.21 -4.47
N THR A 169 0.82 -6.81 -4.55
CA THR A 169 -0.42 -6.10 -4.83
C THR A 169 -1.59 -6.77 -4.14
N GLY A 170 -2.64 -6.00 -3.86
CA GLY A 170 -3.87 -6.46 -3.23
C GLY A 170 -5.01 -5.47 -3.49
N SER A 171 -6.25 -5.93 -3.40
CA SER A 171 -7.43 -5.06 -3.53
C SER A 171 -7.76 -4.37 -2.20
N LEU A 172 -8.54 -3.29 -2.26
CA LEU A 172 -9.02 -2.56 -1.10
C LEU A 172 -10.21 -3.26 -0.41
N LYS A 173 -10.81 -4.28 -1.03
CA LYS A 173 -12.12 -4.85 -0.63
C LYS A 173 -12.13 -5.39 0.81
N TRP A 174 -11.31 -6.40 1.10
CA TRP A 174 -11.26 -7.01 2.44
C TRP A 174 -10.81 -6.05 3.55
N PRO A 175 -9.76 -5.21 3.36
CA PRO A 175 -9.41 -4.19 4.35
C PRO A 175 -10.55 -3.24 4.66
N LEU A 176 -11.27 -2.80 3.63
CA LEU A 176 -12.40 -1.87 3.78
C LEU A 176 -13.56 -2.52 4.51
N ILE A 177 -13.93 -3.75 4.12
CA ILE A 177 -14.99 -4.52 4.78
C ILE A 177 -14.66 -4.68 6.26
N CYS A 178 -13.44 -5.13 6.59
CA CYS A 178 -13.03 -5.30 7.99
C CYS A 178 -13.02 -3.97 8.75
N ALA A 179 -12.49 -2.90 8.15
CA ALA A 179 -12.43 -1.60 8.80
C ALA A 179 -13.82 -1.06 9.18
N TYR A 180 -14.84 -1.25 8.33
CA TYR A 180 -16.21 -0.82 8.66
C TYR A 180 -16.97 -1.81 9.54
N LEU A 181 -16.72 -3.12 9.38
CA LEU A 181 -17.40 -4.15 10.16
C LEU A 181 -17.02 -4.09 11.64
N VAL A 182 -15.75 -3.78 11.95
CA VAL A 182 -15.26 -3.77 13.34
C VAL A 182 -15.98 -2.74 14.20
N PRO A 183 -16.10 -1.44 13.85
CA PRO A 183 -16.90 -0.50 14.64
C PRO A 183 -18.39 -0.84 14.65
N MET A 184 -18.93 -1.35 13.54
CA MET A 184 -20.36 -1.72 13.44
C MET A 184 -20.76 -2.82 14.42
N VAL A 185 -19.90 -3.82 14.61
CA VAL A 185 -20.13 -4.93 15.56
C VAL A 185 -19.52 -4.63 16.94
N GLY A 186 -18.38 -3.94 16.95
CA GLY A 186 -17.59 -3.64 18.15
C GLY A 186 -18.28 -2.66 19.08
N ASN A 187 -18.95 -1.63 18.57
CA ASN A 187 -19.66 -0.65 19.39
C ASN A 187 -20.82 -1.27 20.20
N PRO A 188 -21.76 -2.03 19.59
CA PRO A 188 -22.80 -2.70 20.38
C PRO A 188 -22.23 -3.79 21.30
N LEU A 189 -21.17 -4.48 20.88
CA LEU A 189 -20.49 -5.46 21.73
C LEU A 189 -19.83 -4.82 22.95
N LYS A 190 -19.20 -3.65 22.79
CA LYS A 190 -18.64 -2.85 23.89
C LYS A 190 -19.71 -2.47 24.89
N SER A 191 -20.85 -1.95 24.42
CA SER A 191 -21.99 -1.62 25.30
C SER A 191 -22.51 -2.85 26.04
N PHE A 192 -22.65 -3.98 25.36
CA PHE A 192 -23.07 -5.23 26.00
C PHE A 192 -22.07 -5.73 27.06
N ILE A 193 -20.76 -5.63 26.80
CA ILE A 193 -19.72 -6.03 27.74
C ILE A 193 -19.72 -5.12 28.97
N PHE A 194 -19.89 -3.82 28.77
CA PHE A 194 -20.02 -2.85 29.85
C PHE A 194 -21.23 -3.17 30.73
N ASP A 195 -22.41 -3.36 30.13
CA ASP A 195 -23.64 -3.65 30.88
C ASP A 195 -23.57 -4.98 31.65
N LYS A 196 -22.93 -6.00 31.07
CA LYS A 196 -22.91 -7.35 31.65
C LYS A 196 -21.77 -7.56 32.66
N TRP A 197 -20.62 -6.92 32.45
CA TRP A 197 -19.39 -7.20 33.19
C TRP A 197 -18.77 -5.95 33.84
N GLY A 198 -19.33 -4.76 33.63
CA GLY A 198 -18.79 -3.50 34.14
C GLY A 198 -17.43 -3.11 33.56
N TYR A 199 -17.00 -3.75 32.47
CA TYR A 199 -15.70 -3.51 31.84
C TYR A 199 -15.84 -2.54 30.67
N ASP A 200 -15.21 -1.37 30.79
CA ASP A 200 -15.20 -0.36 29.72
C ASP A 200 -14.02 -0.60 28.76
N ILE A 201 -14.34 -0.78 27.48
CA ILE A 201 -13.34 -0.91 26.41
C ILE A 201 -13.08 0.50 25.89
N ASP A 202 -11.87 1.01 26.08
CA ASP A 202 -11.51 2.34 25.61
C ASP A 202 -11.59 2.45 24.07
N GLU A 203 -11.84 3.67 23.59
CA GLU A 203 -11.97 3.94 22.15
C GLU A 203 -10.66 3.65 21.39
N SER A 204 -9.51 3.81 22.05
CA SER A 204 -8.21 3.55 21.45
C SER A 204 -8.01 2.05 21.19
N THR A 205 -8.49 1.18 22.08
CA THR A 205 -8.50 -0.27 21.88
C THR A 205 -9.40 -0.67 20.71
N SER A 206 -10.63 -0.14 20.61
CA SER A 206 -11.52 -0.38 19.47
C SER A 206 -10.87 0.05 18.14
N PHE A 207 -10.21 1.21 18.17
CA PHE A 207 -9.48 1.74 17.02
C PHE A 207 -8.29 0.87 16.62
N ALA A 208 -7.52 0.38 17.59
CA ALA A 208 -6.41 -0.53 17.34
C ALA A 208 -6.90 -1.86 16.74
N ILE A 209 -8.00 -2.43 17.25
CA ILE A 209 -8.60 -3.66 16.72
C ILE A 209 -9.06 -3.46 15.28
N MET A 210 -9.66 -2.31 14.95
CA MET A 210 -10.05 -1.98 13.58
C MET A 210 -8.84 -1.97 12.63
N ILE A 211 -7.75 -1.29 13.01
CA ILE A 211 -6.55 -1.20 12.17
C ILE A 211 -5.87 -2.57 12.02
N LEU A 212 -5.70 -3.30 13.12
CA LEU A 212 -5.06 -4.62 13.12
C LEU A 212 -5.85 -5.63 12.30
N SER A 213 -7.19 -5.63 12.41
CA SER A 213 -8.03 -6.52 11.62
C SER A 213 -8.00 -6.18 10.12
N ALA A 214 -7.98 -4.90 9.75
CA ALA A 214 -7.85 -4.46 8.36
C ALA A 214 -6.47 -4.80 7.77
N ALA A 215 -5.39 -4.62 8.54
CA ALA A 215 -4.04 -5.02 8.13
C ALA A 215 -3.92 -6.54 7.97
N TRP A 216 -4.48 -7.29 8.92
CA TRP A 216 -4.50 -8.75 8.89
C TRP A 216 -5.29 -9.28 7.68
N SER A 217 -6.44 -8.67 7.38
CA SER A 217 -7.27 -9.08 6.23
C SER A 217 -6.59 -8.78 4.90
N PHE A 218 -5.87 -7.67 4.76
CA PHE A 218 -5.05 -7.42 3.58
C PHE A 218 -4.00 -8.52 3.38
N ASP A 219 -3.23 -8.80 4.44
CA ASP A 219 -2.08 -9.68 4.36
C ASP A 219 -2.49 -11.15 4.08
N HIS A 220 -3.58 -11.61 4.68
CA HIS A 220 -4.01 -13.02 4.55
C HIS A 220 -4.94 -13.26 3.36
N LEU A 221 -5.82 -12.31 3.01
CA LEU A 221 -6.87 -12.52 2.01
C LEU A 221 -6.56 -11.90 0.65
N GLU A 222 -5.94 -10.71 0.60
CA GLU A 222 -5.76 -9.94 -0.64
C GLU A 222 -4.37 -10.04 -1.25
N LYS A 223 -3.35 -10.27 -0.43
CA LYS A 223 -1.94 -10.23 -0.83
C LYS A 223 -1.63 -11.25 -1.92
N ARG A 224 -1.11 -10.74 -3.04
CA ARG A 224 -0.66 -11.53 -4.20
C ARG A 224 0.57 -10.89 -4.84
N TRP A 225 1.29 -11.68 -5.63
CA TRP A 225 2.40 -11.17 -6.44
C TRP A 225 1.90 -10.22 -7.53
N ARG A 226 2.66 -9.14 -7.77
CA ARG A 226 2.36 -8.17 -8.82
C ARG A 226 2.65 -8.77 -10.21
N PRO A 227 1.73 -8.64 -11.18
CA PRO A 227 1.99 -9.08 -12.55
C PRO A 227 3.14 -8.30 -13.21
N LYS A 228 4.05 -9.01 -13.90
CA LYS A 228 5.24 -8.42 -14.55
C LYS A 228 4.93 -7.44 -15.69
N ASN A 229 3.79 -7.60 -16.38
CA ASN A 229 3.44 -6.85 -17.59
C ASN A 229 2.47 -5.68 -17.33
N GLN A 230 2.49 -5.07 -16.14
CA GLN A 230 1.70 -3.87 -15.91
C GLN A 230 2.26 -2.70 -16.74
N LYS A 231 1.36 -2.05 -17.48
CA LYS A 231 1.67 -0.79 -18.15
C LYS A 231 1.94 0.27 -17.10
N THR A 232 3.11 0.91 -17.15
CA THR A 232 3.38 2.06 -16.30
C THR A 232 2.54 3.25 -16.78
N PRO A 233 1.86 3.97 -15.86
CA PRO A 233 1.13 5.17 -16.25
C PRO A 233 2.10 6.22 -16.79
N GLY A 234 1.63 7.02 -17.76
CA GLY A 234 2.42 8.13 -18.31
C GLY A 234 2.78 9.16 -17.24
N THR A 235 3.89 9.86 -17.43
CA THR A 235 4.44 10.84 -16.46
C THR A 235 3.41 11.89 -16.05
N LEU A 236 2.63 12.43 -16.99
CA LEU A 236 1.59 13.42 -16.69
C LEU A 236 0.51 12.85 -15.75
N LYS A 237 0.03 11.63 -16.02
CA LYS A 237 -0.96 10.96 -15.17
C LYS A 237 -0.42 10.73 -13.76
N ARG A 238 0.86 10.34 -13.64
CA ARG A 238 1.54 10.19 -12.35
C ARG A 238 1.54 11.50 -11.58
N ILE A 239 1.99 12.59 -12.21
CA ILE A 239 2.03 13.92 -11.59
C ILE A 239 0.64 14.36 -11.14
N ILE A 240 -0.38 14.24 -11.99
CA ILE A 240 -1.76 14.64 -11.64
C ILE A 240 -2.25 13.87 -10.41
N VAL A 241 -2.10 12.55 -10.38
CA VAL A 241 -2.55 11.71 -9.26
C VAL A 241 -1.79 12.07 -7.98
N ILE A 242 -0.47 12.23 -8.05
CA ILE A 242 0.36 12.61 -6.91
C ILE A 242 -0.07 13.97 -6.37
N SER A 243 -0.21 14.98 -7.25
CA SER A 243 -0.63 16.32 -6.87
C SER A 243 -2.02 16.33 -6.22
N MET A 244 -2.97 15.58 -6.76
CA MET A 244 -4.31 15.43 -6.16
C MET A 244 -4.22 14.82 -4.75
N CYS A 245 -3.45 13.75 -4.57
CA CYS A 245 -3.25 13.13 -3.25
C CYS A 245 -2.61 14.11 -2.24
N CYS A 246 -1.57 14.84 -2.66
CA CYS A 246 -0.91 15.82 -1.80
C CYS A 246 -1.85 16.97 -1.41
N LEU A 247 -2.64 17.49 -2.37
CA LEU A 247 -3.61 18.55 -2.10
C LEU A 247 -4.71 18.10 -1.13
N LEU A 248 -5.25 16.89 -1.31
CA LEU A 248 -6.23 16.32 -0.39
C LEU A 248 -5.67 16.20 1.03
N TYR A 249 -4.44 15.71 1.17
CA TYR A 249 -3.80 15.59 2.47
C TYR A 249 -3.53 16.96 3.13
N MET A 250 -3.07 17.96 2.36
CA MET A 250 -2.90 19.32 2.86
C MET A 250 -4.22 19.96 3.27
N ALA A 251 -5.32 19.68 2.56
CA ALA A 251 -6.64 20.18 2.90
C ALA A 251 -7.13 19.63 4.25
N LEU A 252 -6.87 18.36 4.56
CA LEU A 252 -7.19 17.77 5.86
C LEU A 252 -6.43 18.47 7.01
N TRP A 253 -5.12 18.68 6.84
CA TRP A 253 -4.33 19.42 7.83
C TRP A 253 -4.76 20.88 7.96
N SER A 254 -5.11 21.54 6.86
CA SER A 254 -5.60 22.93 6.88
C SER A 254 -6.94 23.02 7.62
N SER A 255 -7.83 22.04 7.45
CA SER A 255 -9.08 21.93 8.19
C SER A 255 -8.83 21.79 9.70
N TYR A 256 -7.94 20.88 10.09
CA TYR A 256 -7.53 20.73 11.49
C TYR A 256 -7.00 22.05 12.07
N LEU A 257 -6.06 22.70 11.37
CA LEU A 257 -5.45 23.95 11.83
C LEU A 257 -6.46 25.09 11.96
N TYR A 258 -7.49 25.11 11.11
CA TYR A 258 -8.49 26.16 11.12
C TYR A 258 -9.58 25.96 12.19
N PHE A 259 -10.06 24.73 12.37
CA PHE A 259 -11.19 24.45 13.25
C PHE A 259 -10.77 24.04 14.66
N ASN A 260 -9.74 23.21 14.79
CA ASN A 260 -9.42 22.49 16.03
C ASN A 260 -8.09 22.95 16.68
N ALA A 261 -7.17 23.57 15.91
CA ALA A 261 -5.94 24.13 16.47
C ALA A 261 -6.16 25.58 16.95
N LYS A 262 -6.90 25.74 18.06
CA LYS A 262 -7.04 27.01 18.80
C LYS A 262 -6.33 26.95 20.13
#